data_AF-A0A447RQ77-F1
#
_entry.id   AF-A0A447RQ77-F1
#
_cell.length_a   1.000
_cell.length_b   1.000
_cell.length_c   1.000
_cell.angle_alpha   90.00
_cell.angle_beta   90.00
_cell.angle_gamma   90.00
#
_symmetry.space_group_name_H-M   'P 1'
#
loop_
_entity.id
_entity.type
_entity.pdbx_description
1 polymer ?
#
loop_
_entity_poly.entity_id
_entity_poly.type
_entity_poly.pdbx_seq_one_letter_code
_entity_poly.pdbx_strand_id
1 'polypeptide(L)'
;MTDTAESLDPLRLPLIGERLIEASAGTGKTFTIAALYLRLLLGLGGEAAYPRAISVEELLVVTFTEAATEELRGRIRSNIHELRIACLRGESDNPLYSALLAEIADKDDAAKTLLLAERQMDEAAVFTIHGFCQTDAEP
;
A
#
# COMPACT_ATOMS: atom_id res chain seq x y z
N MET A 1 9.62 -20.24 -18.07
CA MET A 1 10.34 -20.13 -16.78
C MET A 1 11.63 -19.40 -17.07
N THR A 2 11.61 -18.08 -16.92
CA THR A 2 12.80 -17.23 -17.05
C THR A 2 13.23 -16.93 -15.61
N ASP A 3 14.30 -17.59 -15.19
CA ASP A 3 14.73 -17.76 -13.80
C ASP A 3 15.72 -16.68 -13.38
N THR A 4 15.32 -15.42 -13.53
CA THR A 4 16.04 -14.26 -12.97
C THR A 4 15.01 -13.24 -12.52
N ALA A 5 14.87 -13.06 -11.21
CA ALA A 5 14.08 -11.98 -10.64
C ALA A 5 14.60 -10.63 -11.17
N GLU A 6 13.75 -9.88 -11.86
CA GLU A 6 14.06 -8.52 -12.29
C GLU A 6 14.17 -7.57 -11.09
N SER A 7 14.96 -6.51 -11.23
CA SER A 7 15.06 -5.47 -10.21
C SER A 7 13.70 -4.82 -9.99
N LEU A 8 13.16 -4.95 -8.77
CA LEU A 8 11.85 -4.43 -8.42
C LEU A 8 11.85 -2.90 -8.39
N ASP A 9 11.01 -2.28 -9.22
CA ASP A 9 10.57 -0.89 -9.04
C ASP A 9 9.15 -0.87 -8.46
N PRO A 10 8.98 -0.55 -7.16
CA PRO A 10 7.67 -0.52 -6.52
C PRO A 10 6.69 0.49 -7.12
N LEU A 11 7.16 1.51 -7.85
CA LEU A 11 6.31 2.53 -8.48
C LEU A 11 5.77 2.11 -9.83
N ARG A 12 6.43 1.13 -10.47
CA ARG A 12 6.10 0.65 -11.81
C ARG A 12 5.71 -0.81 -11.88
N LEU A 13 5.72 -1.53 -10.75
CA LEU A 13 5.18 -2.88 -10.66
C LEU A 13 3.71 -2.89 -11.13
N PRO A 14 3.34 -3.70 -12.14
CA PRO A 14 1.94 -3.83 -12.57
C PRO A 14 1.10 -4.43 -11.45
N LEU A 15 0.02 -3.73 -11.08
CA LEU A 15 -0.86 -4.10 -9.96
C LEU A 15 -2.02 -5.02 -10.38
N ILE A 16 -1.96 -5.60 -11.58
CA ILE A 16 -2.97 -6.52 -12.13
C ILE A 16 -2.35 -7.90 -12.32
N GLY A 17 -3.09 -8.93 -11.91
CA GLY A 17 -2.69 -10.33 -12.01
C GLY A 17 -1.79 -10.78 -10.85
N GLU A 18 -1.15 -11.92 -11.04
CA GLU A 18 -0.29 -12.52 -10.01
C GLU A 18 1.15 -12.00 -10.11
N ARG A 19 1.73 -11.67 -8.96
CA ARG A 19 3.10 -11.18 -8.82
C ARG A 19 3.77 -11.85 -7.63
N LEU A 20 4.96 -12.39 -7.87
CA LEU A 20 5.84 -12.89 -6.81
C LEU A 20 6.94 -11.85 -6.58
N ILE A 21 7.04 -11.35 -5.36
CA ILE A 21 8.10 -10.42 -4.95
C ILE A 21 9.02 -11.14 -3.98
N GLU A 22 10.24 -11.39 -4.43
CA GLU A 22 11.29 -11.91 -3.56
C GLU A 22 11.99 -10.76 -2.84
N ALA A 23 12.13 -10.89 -1.53
CA ALA A 23 12.85 -9.90 -0.75
C ALA A 23 13.68 -10.58 0.33
N SER A 24 14.96 -10.22 0.40
CA SER A 24 15.91 -10.68 1.43
C SER A 24 15.92 -9.75 2.64
N ALA A 25 16.53 -10.16 3.75
CA ALA A 25 16.65 -9.27 4.91
C ALA A 25 17.35 -7.96 4.50
N GLY A 26 16.80 -6.82 4.92
CA GLY A 26 17.37 -5.50 4.60
C GLY A 26 17.04 -4.91 3.22
N THR A 27 16.30 -5.61 2.34
CA THR A 27 16.01 -5.13 0.96
C THR A 27 14.75 -4.25 0.85
N GLY A 28 14.38 -3.51 1.89
CA GLY A 28 13.27 -2.56 1.80
C GLY A 28 11.87 -3.20 1.63
N LYS A 29 11.62 -4.39 2.19
CA LYS A 29 10.29 -5.03 2.21
C LYS A 29 9.18 -4.08 2.65
N THR A 30 9.44 -3.39 3.76
CA THR A 30 8.47 -2.47 4.36
C THR A 30 8.21 -1.27 3.45
N PHE A 31 9.26 -0.75 2.79
CA PHE A 31 9.14 0.32 1.80
C PHE A 31 8.29 -0.14 0.60
N THR A 32 8.50 -1.37 0.13
CA THR A 32 7.78 -1.94 -1.00
C THR A 32 6.28 -2.06 -0.68
N ILE A 33 5.93 -2.68 0.45
CA ILE A 33 4.51 -2.86 0.83
C ILE A 33 3.83 -1.49 0.98
N ALA A 34 4.51 -0.53 1.61
CA ALA A 34 4.00 0.84 1.75
C ALA A 34 3.71 1.49 0.40
N ALA A 35 4.67 1.40 -0.54
CA ALA A 35 4.52 1.95 -1.88
C ALA A 35 3.34 1.33 -2.63
N LEU A 36 3.22 -0.01 -2.62
CA LEU A 36 2.14 -0.71 -3.31
C LEU A 36 0.77 -0.37 -2.71
N TYR A 37 0.67 -0.30 -1.37
CA TYR A 37 -0.57 0.04 -0.69
C TYR A 37 -1.04 1.47 -1.06
N LEU A 38 -0.14 2.45 -0.98
CA LEU A 38 -0.45 3.84 -1.32
C LEU A 38 -0.81 4.01 -2.80
N ARG A 39 -0.15 3.27 -3.70
CA ARG A 39 -0.49 3.27 -5.12
C ARG A 39 -1.89 2.72 -5.39
N LEU A 40 -2.30 1.65 -4.70
CA LEU A 40 -3.64 1.10 -4.83
C LEU A 40 -4.71 2.05 -4.28
N LEU A 41 -4.45 2.68 -3.14
CA LEU A 41 -5.36 3.67 -2.55
C LEU A 41 -5.61 4.88 -3.46
N LEU A 42 -4.58 5.32 -4.18
CA LEU A 42 -4.63 6.56 -4.97
C LEU A 42 -4.72 6.32 -6.49
N GLY A 43 -4.71 5.07 -6.95
CA GLY A 43 -4.72 4.72 -8.37
C GLY A 43 -3.45 5.16 -9.12
N LEU A 44 -2.27 5.08 -8.49
CA LEU A 44 -1.00 5.58 -9.04
C LEU A 44 -0.19 4.51 -9.80
N GLY A 45 0.74 4.95 -10.66
CA GLY A 45 1.62 4.08 -11.46
C GLY A 45 1.37 4.07 -12.98
N GLY A 46 0.55 5.00 -13.50
CA GLY A 46 0.31 5.14 -14.94
C GLY A 46 -0.27 3.87 -15.58
N GLU A 47 0.35 3.36 -16.65
CA GLU A 47 -0.09 2.13 -17.33
C GLU A 47 -0.01 0.87 -16.44
N ALA A 48 0.82 0.92 -15.39
CA ALA A 48 0.96 -0.16 -14.41
C ALA A 48 0.00 -0.01 -13.21
N ALA A 49 -0.83 1.04 -13.19
CA ALA A 49 -1.79 1.29 -12.13
C ALA A 49 -2.93 0.25 -12.16
N TYR A 50 -3.58 0.09 -11.00
CA TYR A 50 -4.85 -0.61 -10.95
C TYR A 50 -5.94 0.26 -11.61
N PRO A 51 -6.97 -0.31 -12.26
CA PRO A 51 -7.95 0.47 -13.05
C PRO A 51 -8.76 1.53 -12.27
N ARG A 52 -8.76 1.46 -10.95
CA ARG A 52 -9.44 2.41 -10.05
C ARG A 52 -8.69 2.53 -8.72
N ALA A 53 -9.00 3.58 -7.96
CA ALA A 53 -8.63 3.65 -6.54
C ALA A 53 -9.36 2.54 -5.75
N ILE A 54 -8.66 1.96 -4.77
CA ILE A 54 -9.16 0.88 -3.91
C ILE A 54 -9.27 1.39 -2.47
N SER A 55 -10.37 1.10 -1.78
CA SER A 55 -10.49 1.50 -0.37
C SER A 55 -9.64 0.61 0.56
N VAL A 56 -9.43 1.05 1.80
CA VAL A 56 -8.69 0.24 2.80
C VAL A 56 -9.39 -1.09 3.14
N GLU A 57 -10.71 -1.14 3.03
CA GLU A 57 -11.54 -2.34 3.24
C GLU A 57 -11.40 -3.35 2.09
N GLU A 58 -11.18 -2.86 0.87
CA GLU A 58 -11.01 -3.70 -0.33
C GLU A 58 -9.56 -4.22 -0.49
N LEU A 59 -8.61 -3.70 0.31
CA LEU A 59 -7.20 -4.11 0.28
C LEU A 59 -6.90 -5.21 1.30
N LEU A 60 -7.06 -6.45 0.88
CA LEU A 60 -6.71 -7.62 1.69
C LEU A 60 -5.19 -7.78 1.84
N VAL A 61 -4.73 -7.79 3.09
CA VAL A 61 -3.35 -8.07 3.46
C VAL A 61 -3.35 -9.18 4.51
N VAL A 62 -2.70 -10.31 4.20
CA VAL A 62 -2.61 -11.46 5.12
C VAL A 62 -1.17 -11.71 5.55
N THR A 63 -0.97 -12.05 6.82
CA THR A 63 0.35 -12.39 7.38
C THR A 63 0.28 -13.59 8.33
N PHE A 64 1.43 -14.09 8.78
CA PHE A 64 1.50 -15.33 9.56
C PHE A 64 1.19 -15.12 11.06
N THR A 65 1.58 -13.99 11.64
CA THR A 65 1.49 -13.76 13.09
C THR A 65 0.65 -12.53 13.41
N GLU A 66 -0.06 -12.58 14.55
CA GLU A 66 -0.84 -11.44 15.06
C GLU A 66 0.04 -10.21 15.29
N ALA A 67 1.26 -10.40 15.79
CA ALA A 67 2.22 -9.31 15.96
C ALA A 67 2.58 -8.64 14.63
N ALA A 68 2.74 -9.41 13.55
CA ALA A 68 3.00 -8.86 12.22
C ALA A 68 1.77 -8.13 11.66
N THR A 69 0.55 -8.59 11.97
CA THR A 69 -0.70 -7.92 11.61
C THR A 69 -0.75 -6.52 12.21
N GLU A 70 -0.52 -6.42 13.52
CA GLU A 70 -0.54 -5.13 14.25
C GLU A 70 0.59 -4.20 13.80
N GLU A 71 1.81 -4.73 13.64
CA GLU A 71 2.95 -3.97 13.10
C GLU A 71 2.63 -3.41 11.71
N LEU A 72 2.04 -4.22 10.83
CA LEU A 72 1.73 -3.84 9.47
C LEU A 72 0.59 -2.82 9.41
N ARG A 73 -0.47 -3.01 10.20
CA ARG A 73 -1.59 -2.05 10.32
C ARG A 73 -1.09 -0.69 10.82
N GLY A 74 -0.27 -0.68 11.87
CA GLY A 74 0.33 0.53 12.41
C GLY A 74 1.19 1.26 11.37
N ARG A 75 1.99 0.51 10.60
CA ARG A 75 2.81 1.07 9.52
C ARG A 75 1.99 1.65 8.38
N ILE A 76 0.99 0.93 7.89
CA ILE A 76 0.11 1.42 6.82
C ILE A 76 -0.55 2.74 7.25
N ARG A 77 -1.08 2.80 8.48
CA ARG A 77 -1.67 4.02 9.05
C ARG A 77 -0.66 5.18 9.06
N SER A 78 0.57 4.93 9.53
CA SER A 78 1.64 5.93 9.55
C SER A 78 1.97 6.45 8.15
N ASN A 79 2.11 5.56 7.16
CA ASN A 79 2.43 5.94 5.78
C ASN A 79 1.31 6.77 5.12
N ILE A 80 0.04 6.40 5.36
CA ILE A 80 -1.12 7.18 4.89
C ILE A 80 -1.09 8.58 5.49
N HIS A 81 -0.88 8.68 6.81
CA HIS A 81 -0.80 9.95 7.52
C HIS A 81 0.33 10.84 7.00
N GLU A 82 1.54 10.27 6.86
CA GLU A 82 2.72 11.01 6.38
C GLU A 82 2.56 11.47 4.94
N LEU A 83 2.05 10.61 4.03
CA LEU A 83 1.79 11.02 2.65
C LEU A 83 0.70 12.09 2.59
N ARG A 84 -0.32 12.02 3.46
CA ARG A 84 -1.35 13.06 3.53
C ARG A 84 -0.75 14.41 3.91
N ILE A 85 0.11 14.45 4.93
CA ILE A 85 0.83 15.68 5.31
C ILE A 85 1.68 16.17 4.15
N ALA A 86 2.38 15.28 3.45
CA ALA A 86 3.18 15.61 2.29
C ALA A 86 2.34 16.20 1.14
N CYS A 87 1.12 15.68 0.92
CA CYS A 87 0.18 16.24 -0.06
C CYS A 87 -0.24 17.67 0.30
N LEU A 88 -0.55 17.92 1.58
CA LEU A 88 -0.94 19.24 2.07
C LEU A 88 0.20 20.26 2.03
N ARG A 89 1.46 19.81 2.20
CA ARG A 89 2.65 20.65 2.10
C ARG A 89 3.12 20.85 0.66
N GLY A 90 2.80 19.90 -0.22
CA GLY A 90 3.30 19.85 -1.59
C GLY A 90 4.71 19.25 -1.73
N GLU A 91 5.37 18.88 -0.63
CA GLU A 91 6.75 18.38 -0.60
C GLU A 91 6.98 17.35 0.51
N SER A 92 8.05 16.56 0.39
CA SER A 92 8.52 15.62 1.40
C SER A 92 10.02 15.37 1.26
N ASP A 93 10.70 15.15 2.40
CA ASP A 93 12.09 14.68 2.44
C ASP A 93 12.20 13.14 2.30
N ASN A 94 11.08 12.42 2.44
CA ASN A 94 11.05 10.98 2.26
C ASN A 94 11.00 10.65 0.76
N PRO A 95 12.01 9.97 0.19
CA PRO A 95 12.08 9.69 -1.24
C PRO A 95 10.85 8.97 -1.82
N LEU A 96 10.19 8.11 -1.03
CA LEU A 96 8.96 7.44 -1.46
C LEU A 96 7.85 8.46 -1.69
N TYR A 97 7.64 9.33 -0.70
CA TYR A 97 6.53 10.28 -0.75
C TYR A 97 6.80 11.37 -1.78
N SER A 98 8.05 11.83 -1.93
CA SER A 98 8.43 12.76 -3.00
C SER A 98 8.13 12.16 -4.38
N ALA A 99 8.43 10.87 -4.58
CA ALA A 99 8.14 10.19 -5.83
C ALA A 99 6.62 10.03 -6.07
N LEU A 100 5.85 9.64 -5.05
CA LEU A 100 4.39 9.55 -5.16
C LEU A 100 3.74 10.93 -5.42
N LEU A 101 4.22 11.99 -4.75
CA LEU A 101 3.75 13.36 -4.97
C LEU A 101 3.96 13.86 -6.40
N ALA A 102 4.99 13.36 -7.07
CA ALA A 102 5.25 13.69 -8.47
C ALA A 102 4.24 13.02 -9.43
N GLU A 103 3.63 11.90 -9.02
CA GLU A 103 2.60 11.20 -9.81
C GLU A 103 1.17 11.65 -9.49
N ILE A 104 0.96 12.30 -8.34
CA ILE A 104 -0.35 12.82 -7.92
C ILE A 104 -0.68 14.11 -8.69
N ALA A 105 -1.72 14.03 -9.52
CA ALA A 105 -2.23 15.16 -10.30
C ALA A 105 -2.92 16.23 -9.41
N ASP A 106 -3.80 15.80 -8.51
CA ASP A 106 -4.50 16.67 -7.56
C ASP A 106 -4.15 16.26 -6.12
N LYS A 107 -3.30 17.07 -5.49
CA LYS A 107 -2.80 16.83 -4.12
C LYS A 107 -3.86 17.11 -3.06
N ASP A 108 -4.80 18.01 -3.34
CA ASP A 108 -5.89 18.32 -2.40
C ASP A 108 -6.91 17.17 -2.37
N ASP A 109 -7.23 16.61 -3.53
CA ASP A 109 -8.08 15.41 -3.62
C ASP A 109 -7.40 14.19 -3.00
N ALA A 110 -6.12 13.96 -3.31
CA ALA A 110 -5.34 12.89 -2.67
C ALA A 110 -5.32 13.03 -1.14
N ALA A 111 -5.15 14.25 -0.60
CA ALA A 111 -5.17 14.48 0.85
C ALA A 111 -6.54 14.19 1.48
N LYS A 112 -7.65 14.42 0.78
CA LYS A 112 -9.01 14.05 1.24
C LYS A 112 -9.20 12.53 1.23
N THR A 113 -8.78 11.86 0.15
CA THR A 113 -8.83 10.40 0.03
C THR A 113 -8.01 9.74 1.13
N LEU A 114 -6.78 10.22 1.38
CA LEU A 114 -5.93 9.72 2.45
C LEU A 114 -6.50 9.98 3.85
N LEU A 115 -7.18 11.12 4.06
CA LEU A 115 -7.86 11.40 5.33
C LEU A 115 -9.01 10.42 5.58
N LEU A 116 -9.76 10.08 4.54
CA LEU A 116 -10.83 9.09 4.65
C LEU A 116 -10.24 7.71 4.97
N ALA A 117 -9.23 7.29 4.21
CA ALA A 117 -8.51 6.04 4.44
C ALA A 117 -7.95 5.95 5.87
N GLU A 118 -7.33 7.02 6.38
CA GLU A 118 -6.79 7.10 7.75
C GLU A 118 -7.85 6.84 8.83
N ARG A 119 -9.08 7.36 8.62
CA ARG A 119 -10.22 7.16 9.53
C ARG A 119 -10.80 5.75 9.46
N GLN A 120 -10.72 5.12 8.30
CA GLN A 120 -11.22 3.77 8.06
C GLN A 120 -10.17 2.68 8.35
N MET A 121 -8.98 3.03 8.83
CA MET A 121 -7.93 2.05 9.10
C MET A 121 -8.28 1.02 10.18
N ASP A 122 -9.29 1.29 11.02
CA ASP A 122 -9.81 0.31 11.97
C ASP A 122 -10.59 -0.82 11.27
N GLU A 123 -11.12 -0.54 10.08
CA GLU A 123 -11.86 -1.47 9.21
C GLU A 123 -10.95 -2.07 8.11
N ALA A 124 -9.64 -1.76 8.13
CA ALA A 124 -8.71 -2.25 7.12
C ALA A 124 -8.61 -3.79 7.15
N ALA A 125 -8.68 -4.40 5.97
CA ALA A 125 -8.62 -5.85 5.78
C ALA A 125 -7.19 -6.43 5.97
N VAL A 126 -6.63 -6.24 7.16
CA VAL A 126 -5.30 -6.72 7.56
C VAL A 126 -5.47 -7.81 8.61
N PHE A 127 -5.20 -9.06 8.21
CA PHE A 127 -5.50 -10.25 9.00
C PHE A 127 -4.32 -11.21 9.10
N THR A 128 -4.39 -12.14 10.05
CA THR A 128 -3.61 -13.37 9.93
C THR A 128 -4.24 -14.30 8.90
N ILE A 129 -3.45 -15.23 8.33
CA ILE A 129 -3.97 -16.25 7.40
C ILE A 129 -5.18 -16.99 8.01
N HIS A 130 -5.07 -17.39 9.28
CA HIS A 130 -6.15 -18.07 9.99
C HIS A 130 -7.35 -17.16 10.28
N GLY A 131 -7.10 -15.89 10.62
CA GLY A 131 -8.15 -14.91 10.86
C GLY A 131 -9.01 -14.67 9.62
N PHE A 132 -8.36 -14.51 8.46
CA PHE A 132 -9.06 -14.34 7.18
C PHE A 132 -9.95 -15.55 6.83
N CYS A 133 -9.41 -16.77 6.94
CA CYS A 133 -10.20 -17.98 6.68
C CYS A 133 -11.41 -18.18 7.62
N GLN A 134 -11.42 -17.53 8.78
CA GLN A 134 -12.56 -17.56 9.71
C GLN A 134 -13.61 -16.50 9.36
N THR A 135 -13.21 -15.35 8.81
CA THR A 135 -14.13 -14.26 8.41
C THR A 135 -14.99 -14.64 7.20
N ASP A 136 -14.43 -15.39 6.24
CA ASP A 136 -15.20 -15.95 5.10
C ASP A 136 -16.16 -17.10 5.50
N ALA A 137 -16.10 -17.57 6.76
CA ALA A 137 -16.91 -18.67 7.25
C ALA A 137 -18.22 -18.23 7.93
N GLU A 138 -18.50 -16.94 8.03
CA GLU A 138 -19.81 -16.44 8.48
C GLU A 138 -20.72 -16.09 7.27
N PRO A 139 -21.88 -16.75 7.11
CA PRO A 139 -22.83 -16.51 6.02
C PRO A 139 -23.71 -15.27 6.20
#